data_AF-A0A1Z7WS04-F1
#
_entry.id   AF-A0A1Z7WS04-F1
#
_cell.length_a   1.000
_cell.length_b   1.000
_cell.length_c   1.000
_cell.angle_alpha   90.00
_cell.angle_beta   90.00
_cell.angle_gamma   90.00
#
_symmetry.space_group_name_H-M   'P 1'
#
loop_
_entity.id
_entity.type
_entity.pdbx_description
1 polymer ?
#
loop_
_entity_poly.entity_id
_entity_poly.type
_entity_poly.pdbx_seq_one_letter_code
_entity_poly.pdbx_strand_id
1 'polypeptide(L)'
;MRDIPYYAQRSDEIEAKLYNLWRRAKLHCTMPMRLPLVDYSGCVMLLEEHEWICVDERQNDLPILAWIEFEDQGRDALHLPVKCKLNYYHYAASKLRAHSLELMQDELEKRLQENT
;
A
#
# COMPACT_ATOMS: atom_id res chain seq x y z
N MET A 1 11.55 5.50 5.48
CA MET A 1 11.21 6.86 5.03
C MET A 1 10.72 7.74 6.20
N ARG A 2 11.50 7.85 7.30
CA ARG A 2 10.96 8.34 8.59
C ARG A 2 10.96 9.87 8.81
N ASP A 3 11.51 10.65 7.88
CA ASP A 3 11.77 12.08 8.12
C ASP A 3 11.04 13.04 7.15
N ILE A 4 10.11 12.54 6.33
CA ILE A 4 9.32 13.39 5.43
C ILE A 4 8.03 13.83 6.14
N PRO A 5 7.78 15.15 6.32
CA PRO A 5 6.56 15.61 6.95
C PRO A 5 5.35 15.33 6.06
N TYR A 6 4.28 14.81 6.65
CA TYR A 6 3.00 14.66 5.97
C TYR A 6 2.20 15.97 6.03
N TYR A 7 1.47 16.27 4.97
CA TYR A 7 0.51 17.38 4.93
C TYR A 7 -0.70 17.10 5.84
N ALA A 8 -1.17 15.84 5.86
CA ALA A 8 -2.30 15.42 6.65
C ALA A 8 -2.21 13.93 6.99
N GLN A 9 -2.63 13.54 8.19
CA GLN A 9 -2.82 12.14 8.58
C GLN A 9 -4.28 11.90 8.96
N ARG A 10 -4.87 10.79 8.52
CA ARG A 10 -6.24 10.39 8.82
C ARG A 10 -6.29 8.94 9.27
N SER A 11 -7.29 8.58 10.07
CA SER A 11 -7.61 7.17 10.30
C SER A 11 -8.19 6.58 9.02
N ASP A 12 -7.79 5.35 8.72
CA ASP A 12 -8.28 4.58 7.58
C ASP A 12 -8.44 3.10 7.96
N GLU A 13 -9.08 2.33 7.09
CA GLU A 13 -9.18 0.88 7.21
C GLU A 13 -8.98 0.22 5.84
N ILE A 14 -8.31 -0.92 5.84
CA ILE A 14 -8.10 -1.75 4.66
C ILE A 14 -8.99 -2.98 4.74
N GLU A 15 -9.61 -3.34 3.62
CA GLU A 15 -10.38 -4.57 3.54
C GLU A 15 -9.54 -5.80 3.88
N ALA A 16 -10.13 -6.71 4.65
CA ALA A 16 -9.47 -7.92 5.11
C ALA A 16 -8.88 -8.74 3.95
N LYS A 17 -9.62 -8.82 2.83
CA LYS A 17 -9.22 -9.57 1.63
C LYS A 17 -7.89 -9.03 1.08
N LEU A 18 -7.81 -7.72 0.83
CA LEU A 18 -6.61 -7.08 0.29
C LEU A 18 -5.43 -7.19 1.26
N TYR A 19 -5.67 -6.95 2.56
CA TYR A 19 -4.60 -7.07 3.55
C TYR A 19 -4.03 -8.48 3.64
N ASN A 20 -4.88 -9.50 3.65
CA ASN A 20 -4.46 -10.90 3.68
C ASN A 20 -3.77 -11.32 2.37
N LEU A 21 -4.18 -10.78 1.22
CA LEU A 21 -3.49 -10.98 -0.06
C LEU A 21 -2.05 -10.47 0.00
N TRP A 22 -1.84 -9.24 0.50
CA TRP A 22 -0.51 -8.69 0.73
C TRP A 22 0.32 -9.54 1.71
N ARG A 23 -0.26 -9.97 2.83
CA ARG A 23 0.45 -10.84 3.79
C ARG A 23 0.92 -12.13 3.14
N ARG A 24 0.10 -12.73 2.27
CA ARG A 24 0.50 -13.92 1.49
C ARG A 24 1.60 -13.58 0.49
N ALA A 25 1.45 -12.51 -0.28
CA ALA A 25 2.47 -12.08 -1.24
C ALA A 25 3.82 -11.85 -0.56
N LYS A 26 3.85 -11.25 0.64
CA LYS A 26 5.06 -11.05 1.44
C LYS A 26 5.80 -12.36 1.77
N LEU A 27 5.09 -13.48 1.89
CA LEU A 27 5.69 -14.80 2.17
C LEU A 27 6.24 -15.49 0.92
N HIS A 28 5.78 -15.11 -0.27
CA HIS A 28 6.08 -15.81 -1.52
C HIS A 28 6.86 -14.96 -2.54
N CYS A 29 6.91 -13.65 -2.35
CA CYS A 29 7.60 -12.70 -3.23
C CYS A 29 8.78 -12.04 -2.50
N THR A 30 9.79 -11.62 -3.27
CA THR A 30 10.89 -10.81 -2.73
C THR A 30 10.41 -9.44 -2.27
N MET A 31 10.81 -9.05 -1.06
CA MET A 31 10.53 -7.74 -0.47
C MET A 31 11.78 -6.82 -0.56
N PRO A 32 11.60 -5.48 -0.68
CA PRO A 32 10.33 -4.81 -0.89
C PRO A 32 9.78 -5.05 -2.31
N MET A 33 8.45 -5.03 -2.46
CA MET A 33 7.83 -5.11 -3.78
C MET A 33 7.60 -3.70 -4.33
N ARG A 34 8.01 -3.48 -5.58
CA ARG A 34 7.69 -2.29 -6.35
C ARG A 34 6.63 -2.64 -7.39
N LEU A 35 5.46 -2.02 -7.27
CA LEU A 35 4.30 -2.26 -8.14
C LEU A 35 4.04 -1.01 -8.99
N PRO A 36 4.02 -1.10 -10.33
CA PRO A 36 3.60 0.01 -11.18
C PRO A 36 2.13 0.34 -10.93
N LEU A 37 1.79 1.62 -10.75
CA LEU A 37 0.40 2.06 -10.77
C LEU A 37 0.07 2.43 -12.22
N VAL A 38 -0.33 1.43 -13.01
CA VAL A 38 -0.36 1.49 -14.49
C VAL A 38 -1.18 2.66 -15.07
N ASP A 39 -2.20 3.14 -14.35
CA ASP A 39 -3.03 4.29 -14.78
C ASP A 39 -2.48 5.66 -14.32
N TYR A 40 -1.37 5.67 -13.58
CA TYR A 40 -0.73 6.85 -13.03
C TYR A 40 0.73 6.89 -13.44
N SER A 41 0.98 7.50 -14.61
CA SER A 41 2.31 7.56 -15.21
C SER A 41 3.37 8.14 -14.25
N GLY A 42 4.41 7.36 -13.94
CA GLY A 42 5.47 7.74 -13.00
C GLY A 42 5.12 7.52 -11.52
N CYS A 43 3.96 6.95 -11.22
CA CYS A 43 3.62 6.55 -9.86
C CYS A 43 3.83 5.04 -9.68
N VAL A 44 4.41 4.67 -8.54
CA VAL A 44 4.54 3.28 -8.13
C VAL A 44 4.09 3.11 -6.68
N MET A 45 3.66 1.92 -6.32
CA MET A 45 3.45 1.52 -4.94
C MET A 45 4.62 0.67 -4.46
N LEU A 46 5.23 1.11 -3.37
CA LEU A 46 6.23 0.38 -2.60
C LEU A 46 5.50 -0.35 -1.48
N LEU A 47 5.64 -1.67 -1.46
CA LEU A 47 5.15 -2.53 -0.39
C LEU A 47 6.35 -2.97 0.44
N GLU A 48 6.42 -2.43 1.65
CA GLU A 48 7.43 -2.71 2.65
C GLU A 48 6.88 -3.67 3.72
N GLU A 49 7.69 -4.04 4.70
CA GLU A 49 7.32 -4.98 5.77
C GLU A 49 6.08 -4.53 6.59
N HIS A 50 5.94 -3.21 6.79
CA HIS A 50 4.94 -2.61 7.68
C HIS A 50 4.20 -1.40 7.08
N GLU A 51 4.49 -1.03 5.84
CA GLU A 51 3.92 0.17 5.20
C GLU A 51 3.70 -0.03 3.70
N TRP A 52 2.66 0.62 3.18
CA TRP A 52 2.38 0.69 1.74
C TRP A 52 2.45 2.15 1.31
N ILE A 53 3.32 2.48 0.36
CA ILE A 53 3.62 3.87 0.00
C ILE A 53 3.44 4.04 -1.50
N CYS A 54 2.58 4.94 -1.93
CA CYS A 54 2.61 5.43 -3.30
C CYS A 54 3.61 6.58 -3.41
N VAL A 55 4.51 6.48 -4.38
CA VAL A 55 5.55 7.48 -4.64
C VAL A 55 5.53 7.92 -6.10
N ASP A 56 6.00 9.14 -6.37
CA ASP A 56 6.38 9.58 -7.71
C ASP A 56 7.85 9.21 -7.95
N GLU A 57 8.07 8.22 -8.81
CA GLU A 57 9.42 7.71 -9.08
C GLU A 57 10.27 8.67 -9.91
N ARG A 58 9.63 9.60 -10.63
CA ARG A 58 10.33 10.62 -11.40
C ARG A 58 10.93 11.70 -10.51
N GLN A 59 10.47 11.76 -9.26
CA GLN A 59 10.91 12.73 -8.25
C GLN A 59 11.67 12.04 -7.11
N ASN A 60 12.52 11.06 -7.42
CA ASN A 60 13.31 10.30 -6.44
C ASN A 60 12.44 9.65 -5.35
N ASP A 61 11.38 8.96 -5.77
CA ASP A 61 10.41 8.29 -4.89
C ASP A 61 9.80 9.26 -3.84
N LEU A 62 9.44 10.47 -4.29
CA LEU A 62 8.72 11.43 -3.44
C LEU A 62 7.38 10.83 -3.01
N PRO A 63 7.05 10.78 -1.71
CA PRO A 63 5.82 10.15 -1.26
C PRO A 63 4.62 11.00 -1.68
N ILE A 64 3.56 10.31 -2.08
CA ILE A 64 2.27 10.89 -2.42
C ILE A 64 1.29 10.58 -1.28
N LEU A 65 1.21 9.30 -0.91
CA LEU A 65 0.35 8.78 0.14
C LEU A 65 0.92 7.48 0.73
N ALA A 66 0.66 7.22 2.01
CA ALA A 66 1.15 6.01 2.67
C ALA A 66 0.15 5.46 3.70
N TRP A 67 -0.12 4.16 3.63
CA TRP A 67 -0.79 3.41 4.68
C TRP A 67 0.26 2.83 5.63
N ILE A 68 0.12 3.17 6.90
CA ILE A 68 1.05 2.83 7.96
C ILE A 68 0.30 2.42 9.23
N GLU A 69 1.02 1.92 10.24
CA GLU A 69 0.45 1.60 11.55
C GLU A 69 -0.75 0.65 11.47
N PHE A 70 -0.64 -0.42 10.67
CA PHE A 70 -1.67 -1.45 10.60
C PHE A 70 -1.88 -2.10 11.97
N GLU A 71 -3.13 -2.07 12.47
CA GLU A 71 -3.53 -2.72 13.72
C GLU A 71 -3.77 -4.22 13.48
N ASP A 72 -2.69 -4.98 13.25
CA ASP A 72 -2.74 -6.40 12.87
C ASP A 72 -2.33 -7.37 14.00
N GLN A 73 -1.77 -6.86 15.09
CA GLN A 73 -1.32 -7.65 16.23
C GLN A 73 -2.51 -8.24 17.01
N GLY A 74 -2.49 -9.57 17.22
CA GLY A 74 -3.52 -10.27 18.00
C GLY A 74 -4.88 -10.38 17.30
N ARG A 75 -4.95 -10.27 15.97
CA ARG A 75 -6.22 -10.47 15.24
C ARG A 75 -6.62 -11.95 15.16
N ASP A 76 -7.69 -12.29 15.85
CA ASP A 76 -8.38 -13.59 15.71
C ASP A 76 -9.37 -13.62 14.54
N ALA A 77 -9.93 -12.46 14.17
CA ALA A 77 -11.01 -12.36 13.20
C ALA A 77 -10.49 -11.95 11.80
N LEU A 78 -10.00 -12.90 11.00
CA LEU A 78 -9.40 -12.67 9.66
C LEU A 78 -10.29 -11.98 8.62
N HIS A 79 -11.59 -11.84 8.88
CA HIS A 79 -12.59 -11.28 7.95
C HIS A 79 -12.89 -9.79 8.17
N LEU A 80 -12.47 -9.20 9.29
CA LEU A 80 -12.72 -7.78 9.57
C LEU A 80 -11.75 -6.86 8.81
N PRO A 81 -12.09 -5.60 8.55
CA PRO A 81 -11.11 -4.62 8.07
C PRO A 81 -9.94 -4.42 9.05
N VAL A 82 -8.78 -4.04 8.54
CA VAL A 82 -7.59 -3.68 9.33
C VAL A 82 -7.52 -2.17 9.44
N LYS A 83 -7.63 -1.66 10.67
CA LYS A 83 -7.43 -0.23 10.94
C LYS A 83 -5.97 0.15 10.71
N CYS A 84 -5.76 1.37 10.21
CA CYS A 84 -4.45 1.92 9.96
C CYS A 84 -4.50 3.46 9.97
N LYS A 85 -3.35 4.09 9.71
CA LYS A 85 -3.26 5.51 9.38
C LYS A 85 -2.95 5.69 7.91
N LEU A 86 -3.54 6.72 7.32
CA LEU A 86 -3.23 7.18 5.98
C LEU A 86 -2.58 8.55 6.05
N ASN A 87 -1.31 8.63 5.66
CA ASN A 87 -0.57 9.86 5.47
C ASN A 87 -0.76 10.38 4.06
N TYR A 88 -1.06 11.66 3.93
CA TYR A 88 -1.10 12.42 2.68
C TYR A 88 0.11 13.35 2.66
N TYR A 89 0.91 13.27 1.61
CA TYR A 89 2.07 14.13 1.40
C TYR A 89 1.81 15.18 0.31
N HIS A 90 0.78 14.96 -0.52
CA HIS A 90 0.34 15.88 -1.56
C HIS A 90 -1.17 16.15 -1.46
N TYR A 91 -1.61 17.41 -1.63
CA TYR A 91 -3.02 17.80 -1.46
C TYR A 91 -3.97 17.12 -2.47
N ALA A 92 -3.49 16.79 -3.67
CA ALA A 92 -4.26 16.11 -4.70
C ALA A 92 -4.20 14.57 -4.62
N ALA A 93 -3.52 14.01 -3.60
CA ALA A 93 -3.31 12.57 -3.44
C ALA A 93 -4.59 11.76 -3.19
N SER A 94 -5.68 12.41 -2.77
CA SER A 94 -6.97 11.74 -2.54
C SER A 94 -7.51 10.99 -3.75
N LYS A 95 -7.18 11.44 -4.97
CA LYS A 95 -7.58 10.79 -6.22
C LYS A 95 -6.89 9.45 -6.48
N LEU A 96 -5.76 9.19 -5.82
CA LEU A 96 -4.97 7.98 -6.00
C LEU A 96 -5.37 6.88 -5.00
N ARG A 97 -5.95 7.25 -3.85
CA ARG A 97 -6.22 6.34 -2.72
C ARG A 97 -6.92 5.04 -3.13
N ALA A 98 -8.18 5.09 -3.56
CA ALA A 98 -8.98 3.89 -3.83
C ALA A 98 -8.41 3.07 -4.99
N HIS A 99 -8.15 3.73 -6.12
CA HIS A 99 -7.69 3.05 -7.33
C HIS A 99 -6.30 2.42 -7.16
N SER A 100 -5.39 3.03 -6.39
CA SER A 100 -4.08 2.42 -6.13
C SER A 100 -4.17 1.10 -5.35
N LEU A 101 -5.19 0.95 -4.49
CA LEU A 101 -5.45 -0.31 -3.78
C LEU A 101 -6.04 -1.38 -4.70
N GLU A 102 -6.87 -0.99 -5.68
CA GLU A 102 -7.37 -1.88 -6.72
C GLU A 102 -6.23 -2.40 -7.60
N LEU A 103 -5.37 -1.49 -8.10
CA LEU A 103 -4.18 -1.85 -8.88
C LEU A 103 -3.20 -2.74 -8.11
N MET A 104 -3.03 -2.46 -6.80
CA MET A 104 -2.26 -3.32 -5.91
C MET A 104 -2.87 -4.73 -5.82
N GLN A 105 -4.20 -4.84 -5.70
CA GLN A 105 -4.87 -6.14 -5.65
C GLN A 105 -4.56 -6.96 -6.90
N ASP A 106 -4.79 -6.39 -8.07
CA ASP A 106 -4.64 -7.07 -9.36
C ASP A 106 -3.20 -7.57 -9.58
N GLU A 107 -2.22 -6.71 -9.30
CA GLU A 107 -0.81 -7.05 -9.46
C GLU A 107 -0.34 -8.12 -8.45
N LEU A 108 -0.83 -8.09 -7.20
CA LEU A 108 -0.51 -9.13 -6.22
C LEU A 108 -1.17 -10.48 -6.56
N GLU A 109 -2.42 -10.47 -7.05
CA GLU A 109 -3.09 -11.69 -7.52
C GLU A 109 -2.30 -12.33 -8.67
N LYS A 110 -1.85 -11.52 -9.64
CA LYS A 110 -1.01 -11.98 -10.75
C LYS A 110 0.31 -12.61 -10.29
N ARG A 111 1.08 -11.92 -9.44
CA ARG A 111 2.37 -12.43 -8.95
C ARG A 111 2.24 -13.75 -8.18
N LEU A 112 1.18 -13.89 -7.39
CA LEU A 112 0.94 -15.12 -6.64
C LEU A 112 0.53 -16.29 -7.55
N GLN A 113 -0.16 -16.03 -8.67
CA GLN A 113 -0.46 -17.06 -9.67
C GLN A 113 0.80 -17.52 -10.41
N GLU A 114 1.73 -16.61 -10.71
CA GLU A 114 2.99 -16.94 -11.41
C GLU A 114 3.99 -17.70 -10.52
N ASN A 115 3.86 -17.58 -9.19
CA ASN A 115 4.74 -18.22 -8.20
C ASN A 115 4.18 -19.51 -7.58
N THR A 116 3.03 -20.01 -8.06
CA THR A 116 2.40 -21.28 -7.62
C THR A 116 2.62 -22.38 -8.64
#